data_AF-A6FWY3-F1
#
_entry.id   AF-A6FWY3-F1
#
_cell.length_a   1.000
_cell.length_b   1.000
_cell.length_c   1.000
_cell.angle_alpha   90.00
_cell.angle_beta   90.00
_cell.angle_gamma   90.00
#
_symmetry.space_group_name_H-M   'P 1'
#
loop_
_entity.id
_entity.type
_entity.pdbx_description
1 polymer ?
#
loop_
_entity_poly.entity_id
_entity_poly.type
_entity_poly.pdbx_seq_one_letter_code
_entity_poly.pdbx_strand_id
1 'polypeptide(L)'
;MLVGSTMDALPTGSFVALACALVIASPGFYRVVHFIGTGYGFSIAGIALAAAWLHRGSLEPFGLAQLALLVAYGLRLGVFLIRRERRASYQKEREVIERSTEGVTFPVAVSIWLSVAVLYVLMSYPALVVLDALADGQPAHASAIVGVVVMAAGLGLEAWADRQKSRYKAANPERFCDVGLYRFVRCPNYLGESVFWVGQFVTGLAYYTHWSHWLASGLGFVSIQAIMIHSAWRLEQTQSERYGEREDYREYVSRVPILWPLPIYSLKR
;
A
#
# COMPACT_ATOMS: atom_id res chain seq x y z
N MET A 1 46.04 -6.04 -8.30
CA MET A 1 45.70 -5.06 -7.25
C MET A 1 44.24 -5.31 -6.89
N LEU A 2 43.95 -5.43 -5.60
CA LEU A 2 42.80 -6.16 -5.04
C LEU A 2 41.43 -5.70 -5.56
N VAL A 3 40.70 -6.66 -6.13
CA VAL A 3 39.23 -6.63 -6.25
C VAL A 3 38.66 -6.87 -4.85
N GLY A 4 37.67 -6.07 -4.45
CA GLY A 4 36.71 -6.45 -3.41
C GLY A 4 36.61 -5.52 -2.21
N SER A 5 35.89 -4.40 -2.36
CA SER A 5 35.19 -3.72 -1.26
C SER A 5 34.20 -2.64 -1.75
N THR A 6 33.39 -2.92 -2.78
CA THR A 6 32.12 -2.18 -2.89
C THR A 6 31.18 -2.80 -1.87
N MET A 7 31.14 -2.18 -0.69
CA MET A 7 30.15 -2.44 0.35
C MET A 7 28.74 -2.52 -0.26
N ASP A 8 27.83 -3.23 0.41
CA ASP A 8 26.38 -3.25 0.18
C ASP A 8 25.79 -1.81 0.18
N ALA A 9 26.04 -1.06 -0.89
CA ALA A 9 25.62 0.32 -1.01
C ALA A 9 24.10 0.33 -1.15
N LEU A 10 23.43 1.19 -0.38
CA LEU A 10 22.00 1.41 -0.54
C LEU A 10 21.73 1.89 -1.97
N PRO A 11 20.61 1.46 -2.59
CA PRO A 11 20.21 1.92 -3.90
C PRO A 11 20.19 3.44 -4.02
N THR A 12 20.50 3.96 -5.20
CA THR A 12 20.50 5.38 -5.49
C THR A 12 19.16 5.99 -5.11
N GLY A 13 19.20 7.11 -4.39
CA GLY A 13 17.99 7.78 -3.94
C GLY A 13 17.36 7.23 -2.67
N SER A 14 17.92 6.21 -1.99
CA SER A 14 17.38 5.71 -0.72
C SER A 14 17.22 6.81 0.35
N PHE A 15 18.22 7.69 0.50
CA PHE A 15 18.14 8.83 1.42
C PHE A 15 17.16 9.91 0.96
N VAL A 16 17.07 10.13 -0.36
CA VAL A 16 16.08 11.07 -0.93
C VAL A 16 14.66 10.55 -0.70
N ALA A 17 14.44 9.24 -0.89
CA ALA A 17 13.18 8.57 -0.62
C ALA A 17 12.79 8.71 0.85
N LEU A 18 13.73 8.51 1.78
CA LEU A 18 13.48 8.72 3.21
C LEU A 18 13.11 10.17 3.51
N ALA A 19 13.87 11.14 3.00
CA ALA A 19 13.57 12.55 3.18
C ALA A 19 12.19 12.92 2.60
N CYS A 20 11.84 12.42 1.42
CA CYS A 20 10.52 12.59 0.81
C CYS A 20 9.42 12.02 1.72
N ALA A 21 9.57 10.79 2.20
CA ALA A 21 8.60 10.15 3.09
C ALA A 21 8.41 10.93 4.40
N LEU A 22 9.51 11.37 5.01
CA LEU A 22 9.49 12.17 6.23
C LEU A 22 8.74 13.50 6.03
N VAL A 23 9.05 14.23 4.96
CA VAL A 23 8.38 15.50 4.66
C VAL A 23 6.89 15.28 4.39
N ILE A 24 6.54 14.29 3.56
CA ILE A 24 5.16 14.05 3.13
C ILE A 24 4.29 13.52 4.28
N ALA A 25 4.85 12.71 5.17
CA ALA A 25 4.14 12.16 6.33
C ALA A 25 4.03 13.15 7.51
N SER A 26 4.74 14.29 7.47
CA SER A 26 4.75 15.29 8.55
C SER A 26 3.39 15.86 8.98
N PRO A 27 2.33 15.95 8.13
CA PRO A 27 0.99 16.32 8.59
C PRO A 27 0.43 15.39 9.69
N GLY A 28 1.02 14.21 9.86
CA GLY A 28 0.72 13.30 10.96
C GLY A 28 0.96 13.86 12.36
N PHE A 29 1.85 14.86 12.50
CA PHE A 29 2.05 15.56 13.79
C PHE A 29 0.84 16.40 14.18
N TYR A 30 0.05 16.84 13.20
CA TYR A 30 -1.22 17.52 13.46
C TYR A 30 -2.34 16.50 13.74
N ARG A 31 -2.39 15.39 12.97
CA ARG A 31 -3.29 14.26 13.25
C ARG A 31 -2.62 12.95 12.90
N VAL A 32 -2.44 12.09 13.91
CA VAL A 32 -1.70 10.82 13.81
C VAL A 32 -2.17 9.94 12.65
N VAL A 33 -3.47 9.95 12.33
CA VAL A 33 -4.03 9.19 11.21
C VAL A 33 -3.41 9.57 9.85
N HIS A 34 -2.93 10.80 9.68
CA HIS A 34 -2.27 11.23 8.44
C HIS A 34 -0.89 10.63 8.25
N PHE A 35 -0.21 10.12 9.29
CA PHE A 35 1.02 9.35 9.11
C PHE A 35 0.75 8.15 8.20
N ILE A 36 -0.29 7.36 8.52
CA ILE A 36 -0.57 6.06 7.91
C ILE A 36 -1.60 6.16 6.76
N GLY A 37 -2.45 7.19 6.76
CA GLY A 37 -3.46 7.40 5.73
C GLY A 37 -2.92 8.12 4.50
N THR A 38 -3.08 9.44 4.46
CA THR A 38 -2.64 10.27 3.34
C THR A 38 -1.12 10.27 3.17
N GLY A 39 -0.38 10.24 4.29
CA GLY A 39 1.09 10.16 4.31
C GLY A 39 1.60 8.93 3.55
N TYR A 40 0.98 7.77 3.74
CA TYR A 40 1.31 6.55 2.98
C TYR A 40 1.15 6.74 1.47
N GLY A 41 -0.06 7.06 1.00
CA GLY A 41 -0.33 7.18 -0.43
C GLY A 41 0.56 8.22 -1.10
N PHE A 42 0.67 9.43 -0.53
CA PHE A 42 1.49 10.48 -1.12
C PHE A 42 2.99 10.21 -0.99
N SER A 43 3.46 9.49 0.04
CA SER A 43 4.88 9.14 0.15
C SER A 43 5.28 8.17 -0.95
N ILE A 44 4.48 7.15 -1.25
CA ILE A 44 4.77 6.23 -2.36
C ILE A 44 4.84 6.98 -3.70
N ALA A 45 3.89 7.89 -3.96
CA ALA A 45 3.94 8.73 -5.17
C ALA A 45 5.15 9.68 -5.18
N GLY A 46 5.46 10.33 -4.05
CA GLY A 46 6.58 11.25 -3.92
C GLY A 46 7.94 10.57 -4.09
N ILE A 47 8.12 9.39 -3.49
CA ILE A 47 9.32 8.57 -3.68
C ILE A 47 9.48 8.19 -5.15
N ALA A 48 8.39 7.74 -5.80
CA ALA A 48 8.44 7.35 -7.21
C ALA A 48 8.79 8.54 -8.14
N LEU A 49 8.26 9.74 -7.87
CA LEU A 49 8.62 10.96 -8.60
C LEU A 49 10.07 11.38 -8.36
N ALA A 50 10.55 11.28 -7.12
CA ALA A 50 11.95 11.57 -6.79
C ALA A 50 12.91 10.59 -7.48
N ALA A 51 12.57 9.30 -7.49
CA ALA A 51 13.32 8.26 -8.20
C ALA A 51 13.33 8.53 -9.71
N ALA A 52 12.19 8.88 -10.31
CA ALA A 52 12.12 9.27 -11.72
C ALA A 52 13.05 10.46 -12.04
N TRP A 53 13.10 11.46 -11.16
CA TRP A 53 13.97 12.61 -11.32
C TRP A 53 15.46 12.24 -11.24
N LEU A 54 15.84 11.39 -10.28
CA LEU A 54 17.23 10.96 -10.11
C LEU A 54 17.72 10.13 -11.31
N HIS A 55 16.88 9.24 -11.83
CA HIS A 55 17.20 8.35 -12.95
C HIS A 55 16.83 8.92 -14.33
N ARG A 56 16.44 10.21 -14.43
CA ARG A 56 15.91 10.81 -15.66
C ARG A 56 16.76 10.62 -16.93
N GLY A 57 18.07 10.42 -16.80
CA GLY A 57 18.99 10.17 -17.91
C GLY A 57 19.06 8.70 -18.38
N SER A 58 18.53 7.77 -17.59
CA SER A 58 18.57 6.32 -17.81
C SER A 58 17.20 5.65 -17.61
N LEU A 59 16.11 6.42 -17.63
CA LEU A 59 14.76 5.88 -17.50
C LEU A 59 14.36 5.09 -18.76
N GLU A 60 14.46 3.77 -18.66
CA GLU A 60 13.90 2.85 -19.64
C GLU A 60 12.36 2.76 -19.54
N PRO A 61 11.66 2.34 -20.62
CA PRO A 61 10.20 2.22 -20.62
C PRO A 61 9.64 1.38 -19.46
N PHE A 62 10.34 0.33 -19.05
CA PHE A 62 9.92 -0.53 -17.94
C PHE A 62 10.02 0.15 -16.59
N GLY A 63 11.17 0.79 -16.30
CA GLY A 63 11.35 1.58 -15.08
C GLY A 63 10.32 2.71 -15.01
N LEU A 64 10.04 3.38 -16.14
CA LEU A 64 8.99 4.38 -16.22
C LEU A 64 7.60 3.80 -15.94
N ALA A 65 7.25 2.64 -16.50
CA ALA A 65 5.96 1.99 -16.25
C ALA A 65 5.78 1.61 -14.78
N GLN A 66 6.81 1.06 -14.14
CA GLN A 66 6.79 0.73 -12.71
C GLN A 66 6.57 1.98 -11.85
N LEU A 67 7.33 3.05 -12.11
CA LEU A 67 7.19 4.32 -11.38
C LEU A 67 5.82 4.97 -11.63
N ALA A 68 5.32 4.95 -12.86
CA ALA A 68 3.99 5.45 -13.18
C ALA A 68 2.89 4.72 -12.40
N LEU A 69 3.01 3.39 -12.21
CA LEU A 69 2.08 2.61 -11.41
C LEU A 69 2.16 2.97 -9.92
N LEU A 70 3.35 3.20 -9.36
CA LEU A 70 3.51 3.66 -7.96
C LEU A 70 2.92 5.07 -7.75
N VAL A 71 3.13 5.98 -8.71
CA VAL A 71 2.52 7.31 -8.69
C VAL A 71 0.99 7.20 -8.78
N ALA A 72 0.47 6.43 -9.73
CA ALA A 72 -0.96 6.22 -9.90
C ALA A 72 -1.60 5.61 -8.66
N TYR A 73 -0.95 4.61 -8.07
CA TYR A 73 -1.36 3.98 -6.81
C TYR A 73 -1.44 5.02 -5.67
N GLY A 74 -0.34 5.73 -5.43
CA GLY A 74 -0.23 6.67 -4.32
C GLY A 74 -1.19 7.86 -4.44
N LEU A 75 -1.32 8.44 -5.63
CA LEU A 75 -2.27 9.52 -5.90
C LEU A 75 -3.71 9.06 -5.76
N ARG A 76 -4.07 7.90 -6.30
CA ARG A 76 -5.43 7.35 -6.16
C ARG A 76 -5.79 7.20 -4.69
N LEU A 77 -4.93 6.56 -3.89
CA LEU A 77 -5.18 6.33 -2.47
C LEU A 77 -5.27 7.65 -1.69
N GLY A 78 -4.29 8.55 -1.87
CA GLY A 78 -4.26 9.84 -1.19
C GLY A 78 -5.48 10.70 -1.51
N VAL A 79 -5.86 10.80 -2.80
CA VAL A 79 -7.04 11.55 -3.24
C VAL A 79 -8.33 10.91 -2.72
N PHE A 80 -8.43 9.59 -2.70
CA PHE A 80 -9.59 8.88 -2.14
C PHE A 80 -9.77 9.22 -0.66
N LEU A 81 -8.69 9.19 0.13
CA LEU A 81 -8.73 9.50 1.55
C LEU A 81 -9.11 10.96 1.82
N ILE A 82 -8.52 11.92 1.11
CA ILE A 82 -8.90 13.34 1.21
C ILE A 82 -10.39 13.54 0.89
N ARG A 83 -10.88 12.91 -0.19
CA ARG A 83 -12.29 13.01 -0.58
C ARG A 83 -13.22 12.39 0.46
N ARG A 84 -12.80 11.30 1.10
CA ARG A 84 -13.57 10.63 2.16
C ARG A 84 -13.67 11.51 3.40
N GLU A 85 -12.58 12.14 3.82
CA GLU A 85 -12.54 13.01 5.00
C GLU A 85 -13.46 14.22 4.89
N ARG A 86 -13.71 14.71 3.68
CA ARG A 86 -14.64 15.84 3.42
C ARG A 86 -16.12 15.46 3.52
N ARG A 87 -16.46 14.18 3.62
CA ARG A 87 -17.87 13.75 3.69
C ARG A 87 -18.41 13.90 5.11
N ALA A 88 -19.64 14.41 5.23
CA ALA A 88 -20.32 14.55 6.53
C ALA A 88 -20.47 13.21 7.28
N SER A 89 -20.62 12.11 6.56
CA SER A 89 -20.69 10.76 7.13
C SER A 89 -19.41 10.33 7.86
N TYR A 90 -18.27 10.93 7.52
CA TYR A 90 -16.98 10.64 8.16
C TYR A 90 -16.76 11.45 9.45
N GLN A 91 -17.59 12.45 9.76
CA GLN A 91 -17.40 13.29 10.96
C GLN A 91 -17.47 12.45 12.25
N LYS A 92 -18.43 11.52 12.36
CA LYS A 92 -18.55 10.60 13.51
C LYS A 92 -17.37 9.65 13.61
N GLU A 93 -16.90 9.11 12.49
CA GLU A 93 -15.72 8.23 12.45
C GLU A 93 -14.45 9.02 12.80
N ARG A 94 -14.37 10.29 12.39
CA ARG A 94 -13.28 11.21 12.72
C ARG A 94 -13.19 11.46 14.22
N GLU A 95 -14.30 11.76 14.88
CA GLU A 95 -14.33 11.97 16.34
C GLU A 95 -13.90 10.74 17.14
N VAL A 96 -14.21 9.53 16.64
CA VAL A 96 -13.76 8.28 17.26
C VAL A 96 -12.26 8.10 17.07
N ILE A 97 -11.74 8.38 15.87
CA ILE A 97 -10.31 8.30 15.58
C ILE A 97 -9.53 9.33 16.40
N GLU A 98 -9.98 10.58 16.43
CA GLU A 98 -9.36 11.67 17.20
C GLU A 98 -9.26 11.28 18.67
N ARG A 99 -10.37 10.85 19.30
CA ARG A 99 -10.36 10.31 20.67
C ARG A 99 -9.42 9.13 20.89
N SER A 100 -9.33 8.21 19.93
CA SER A 100 -8.39 7.08 20.04
C SER A 100 -6.92 7.49 19.97
N THR A 101 -6.63 8.72 19.53
CA THR A 101 -5.27 9.26 19.36
C THR A 101 -4.94 10.44 20.28
N GLU A 102 -5.88 10.90 21.11
CA GLU A 102 -5.72 12.03 22.04
C GLU A 102 -4.60 11.85 23.08
N GLY A 103 -4.14 10.62 23.31
CA GLY A 103 -3.04 10.31 24.24
C GLY A 103 -1.65 10.16 23.61
N VAL A 104 -1.50 10.37 22.30
CA VAL A 104 -0.20 10.16 21.63
C VAL A 104 0.76 11.31 21.98
N THR A 105 1.79 11.00 22.76
CA THR A 105 2.82 11.97 23.13
C THR A 105 3.73 12.30 21.93
N PHE A 106 4.39 13.46 21.96
CA PHE A 106 5.29 13.87 20.88
C PHE A 106 6.41 12.83 20.60
N PRO A 107 7.10 12.24 21.59
CA PRO A 107 8.09 11.19 21.33
C PRO A 107 7.49 9.97 20.60
N VAL A 108 6.29 9.54 20.99
CA VAL A 108 5.59 8.42 20.32
C VAL A 108 5.22 8.81 18.88
N ALA A 109 4.75 10.04 18.64
CA ALA A 109 4.48 10.53 17.30
C ALA A 109 5.74 10.53 16.41
N VAL A 110 6.89 10.95 16.95
CA VAL A 110 8.18 10.88 16.24
C VAL A 110 8.56 9.43 15.93
N SER A 111 8.39 8.50 16.88
CA SER A 111 8.66 7.08 16.64
C SER A 111 7.76 6.50 15.53
N ILE A 112 6.46 6.83 15.53
CA ILE A 112 5.53 6.42 14.47
C ILE A 112 5.99 7.01 13.13
N TRP A 113 6.24 8.32 13.08
CA TRP A 113 6.66 9.05 11.88
C TRP A 113 7.90 8.45 11.23
N LEU A 114 8.95 8.20 12.03
CA LEU A 114 10.18 7.57 11.54
C LEU A 114 9.92 6.13 11.06
N SER A 115 9.15 5.35 11.81
CA SER A 115 8.86 3.95 11.48
C SER A 115 8.08 3.84 10.17
N VAL A 116 7.05 4.67 9.97
CA VAL A 116 6.27 4.64 8.73
C VAL A 116 7.07 5.17 7.54
N ALA A 117 7.92 6.18 7.73
CA ALA A 117 8.76 6.70 6.67
C ALA A 117 9.78 5.64 6.18
N VAL A 118 10.41 4.92 7.11
CA VAL A 118 11.27 3.77 6.79
C VAL A 118 10.47 2.69 6.06
N LEU A 119 9.28 2.34 6.56
CA LEU A 119 8.42 1.35 5.90
C LEU A 119 8.10 1.73 4.45
N TYR A 120 7.79 3.00 4.16
CA TYR A 120 7.49 3.44 2.79
C TYR A 120 8.70 3.32 1.86
N VAL A 121 9.91 3.57 2.37
CA VAL A 121 11.15 3.30 1.64
C VAL A 121 11.32 1.80 1.40
N LEU A 122 11.14 0.96 2.41
CA LEU A 122 11.25 -0.51 2.26
C LEU A 122 10.25 -1.07 1.24
N MET A 123 9.01 -0.56 1.24
CA MET A 123 8.00 -0.94 0.26
C MET A 123 8.36 -0.48 -1.18
N SER A 124 9.01 0.68 -1.31
CA SER A 124 9.46 1.23 -2.60
C SER A 124 10.80 0.67 -3.05
N TYR A 125 11.52 -0.01 -2.16
CA TYR A 125 12.88 -0.50 -2.37
C TYR A 125 13.06 -1.38 -3.63
N PRO A 126 12.11 -2.27 -3.99
CA PRO A 126 12.20 -3.01 -5.25
C PRO A 126 12.36 -2.12 -6.48
N ALA A 127 11.68 -0.97 -6.53
CA ALA A 127 11.80 -0.04 -7.65
C ALA A 127 13.17 0.64 -7.68
N LEU A 128 13.71 1.01 -6.51
CA LEU A 128 15.04 1.62 -6.45
C LEU A 128 16.12 0.67 -6.95
N VAL A 129 16.08 -0.60 -6.53
CA VAL A 129 17.01 -1.65 -7.01
C VAL A 129 16.88 -1.87 -8.52
N VAL A 130 15.65 -1.95 -9.04
CA VAL A 130 15.41 -2.11 -10.48
C VAL A 130 15.98 -0.92 -11.25
N LEU A 131 15.75 0.31 -10.81
CA LEU A 131 16.23 1.50 -11.51
C LEU A 131 17.76 1.61 -11.54
N ASP A 132 18.45 1.24 -10.46
CA ASP A 132 19.92 1.16 -10.46
C ASP A 132 20.41 0.12 -11.47
N ALA A 133 19.84 -1.09 -11.43
CA ALA A 133 20.26 -2.15 -12.34
C ALA A 133 20.05 -1.79 -13.82
N LEU A 134 18.91 -1.16 -14.15
CA LEU A 134 18.66 -0.67 -15.51
C LEU A 134 19.61 0.47 -15.89
N ALA A 135 19.94 1.37 -14.95
CA ALA A 135 20.91 2.44 -15.19
C ALA A 135 22.33 1.90 -15.44
N ASP A 136 22.68 0.77 -14.84
CA ASP A 136 23.92 0.04 -15.08
C ASP A 136 23.90 -0.78 -16.40
N GLY A 137 22.83 -0.67 -17.19
CA GLY A 137 22.69 -1.33 -18.49
C GLY A 137 22.27 -2.80 -18.40
N GLN A 138 21.79 -3.27 -17.25
CA GLN A 138 21.17 -4.60 -17.18
C GLN A 138 19.83 -4.58 -17.94
N PRO A 139 19.50 -5.66 -18.67
CA PRO A 139 18.25 -5.72 -19.41
C PRO A 139 17.05 -5.88 -18.48
N ALA A 140 15.86 -5.54 -18.98
CA ALA A 140 14.60 -5.89 -18.34
C ALA A 140 14.39 -7.41 -18.31
N HIS A 141 14.36 -8.00 -17.11
CA HIS A 141 14.12 -9.43 -16.93
C HIS A 141 12.62 -9.77 -16.92
N ALA A 142 12.29 -11.05 -17.16
CA ALA A 142 10.91 -11.53 -17.12
C ALA A 142 10.20 -11.22 -15.79
N SER A 143 10.91 -11.24 -14.67
CA SER A 143 10.35 -10.88 -13.36
C SER A 143 9.89 -9.42 -13.31
N ALA A 144 10.63 -8.50 -13.95
CA ALA A 144 10.26 -7.09 -14.06
C ALA A 144 8.92 -6.93 -14.80
N ILE A 145 8.80 -7.61 -15.94
CA ILE A 145 7.60 -7.57 -16.79
C ILE A 145 6.40 -8.17 -16.04
N VAL A 146 6.55 -9.36 -15.47
CA VAL A 146 5.49 -10.03 -14.71
C VAL A 146 5.08 -9.16 -13.52
N GLY A 147 6.04 -8.60 -12.78
CA GLY A 147 5.77 -7.74 -11.65
C GLY A 147 4.95 -6.50 -12.03
N VAL A 148 5.32 -5.80 -13.11
CA VAL A 148 4.57 -4.63 -13.61
C VAL A 148 3.15 -5.01 -14.05
N VAL A 149 2.97 -6.15 -14.73
CA VAL A 149 1.63 -6.64 -15.10
C VAL A 149 0.78 -6.94 -13.86
N VAL A 150 1.37 -7.58 -12.85
CA VAL A 150 0.70 -7.89 -11.58
C VAL A 150 0.37 -6.59 -10.82
N MET A 151 1.25 -5.60 -10.80
CA MET A 151 0.98 -4.26 -10.24
C MET A 151 -0.22 -3.62 -10.93
N ALA A 152 -0.24 -3.60 -12.27
CA ALA A 152 -1.34 -3.03 -13.03
C ALA A 152 -2.68 -3.74 -12.73
N ALA A 153 -2.67 -5.08 -12.66
CA ALA A 153 -3.84 -5.88 -12.29
C ALA A 153 -4.33 -5.58 -10.87
N GLY A 154 -3.42 -5.47 -9.89
CA GLY A 154 -3.75 -5.13 -8.50
C GLY A 154 -4.37 -3.73 -8.38
N LEU A 155 -3.76 -2.73 -9.02
CA LEU A 155 -4.27 -1.36 -9.05
C LEU A 155 -5.66 -1.29 -9.72
N GLY A 156 -5.85 -2.03 -10.82
CA GLY A 156 -7.14 -2.13 -11.50
C GLY A 156 -8.22 -2.78 -10.64
N LEU A 157 -7.90 -3.89 -9.99
CA LEU A 157 -8.80 -4.60 -9.07
C LEU A 157 -9.23 -3.70 -7.91
N GLU A 158 -8.26 -3.02 -7.29
CA GLU A 158 -8.52 -2.11 -6.18
C GLU A 158 -9.41 -0.94 -6.61
N ALA A 159 -9.05 -0.26 -7.71
CA ALA A 159 -9.81 0.88 -8.21
C ALA A 159 -11.26 0.49 -8.59
N TRP A 160 -11.45 -0.70 -9.15
CA TRP A 160 -12.78 -1.21 -9.46
C TRP A 160 -13.58 -1.49 -8.19
N ALA A 161 -12.97 -2.18 -7.21
CA ALA A 161 -13.59 -2.50 -5.93
C ALA A 161 -14.04 -1.24 -5.18
N ASP A 162 -13.18 -0.22 -5.09
CA ASP A 162 -13.50 1.05 -4.44
C ASP A 162 -14.63 1.79 -5.14
N ARG A 163 -14.61 1.84 -6.49
CA ARG A 163 -15.68 2.46 -7.28
C ARG A 163 -17.01 1.75 -7.07
N GLN A 164 -16.98 0.42 -7.06
CA GLN A 164 -18.17 -0.40 -6.83
C GLN A 164 -18.75 -0.17 -5.43
N LYS A 165 -17.92 -0.26 -4.39
CA LYS A 165 -18.32 -0.02 -2.99
C LYS A 165 -18.85 1.39 -2.79
N SER A 166 -18.17 2.39 -3.36
CA SER A 166 -18.58 3.79 -3.26
C SER A 166 -19.95 4.05 -3.90
N ARG A 167 -20.20 3.49 -5.10
CA ARG A 167 -21.50 3.59 -5.77
C ARG A 167 -22.59 2.86 -5.00
N TYR A 168 -22.32 1.64 -4.53
CA TYR A 168 -23.29 0.86 -3.77
C TYR A 168 -23.68 1.57 -2.46
N LYS A 169 -22.70 2.07 -1.70
CA LYS A 169 -22.94 2.79 -0.45
C LYS A 169 -23.62 4.14 -0.61
N ALA A 170 -23.47 4.80 -1.77
CA ALA A 170 -24.23 6.00 -2.06
C ALA A 170 -25.73 5.72 -2.23
N ALA A 171 -26.09 4.58 -2.84
CA ALA A 171 -27.48 4.15 -2.98
C ALA A 171 -28.02 3.40 -1.73
N ASN A 172 -27.15 2.70 -0.99
CA ASN A 172 -27.50 1.86 0.15
C ASN A 172 -26.62 2.18 1.37
N PRO A 173 -26.83 3.32 2.06
CA PRO A 173 -25.94 3.75 3.15
C PRO A 173 -25.87 2.75 4.31
N GLU A 174 -27.00 2.12 4.64
CA GLU A 174 -27.16 1.23 5.81
C GLU A 174 -26.98 -0.26 5.52
N ARG A 175 -26.58 -0.65 4.30
CA ARG A 175 -26.35 -2.05 3.93
C ARG A 175 -24.89 -2.31 3.59
N PHE A 176 -24.34 -3.46 3.97
CA PHE A 176 -23.00 -3.88 3.55
C PHE A 176 -22.96 -4.12 2.04
N CYS A 177 -21.80 -3.94 1.41
CA CYS A 177 -21.66 -4.17 -0.03
C CYS A 177 -21.43 -5.66 -0.29
N ASP A 178 -22.37 -6.29 -0.99
CA ASP A 178 -22.43 -7.72 -1.27
C ASP A 178 -22.55 -8.03 -2.78
N VAL A 179 -22.20 -7.05 -3.63
CA VAL A 179 -22.39 -7.13 -5.09
C VAL A 179 -21.07 -7.17 -5.88
N GLY A 180 -21.12 -7.70 -7.11
CA GLY A 180 -19.97 -7.86 -8.03
C GLY A 180 -18.72 -8.43 -7.35
N LEU A 181 -17.61 -7.69 -7.29
CA LEU A 181 -16.36 -8.21 -6.69
C LEU A 181 -16.54 -8.66 -5.24
N TYR A 182 -17.44 -8.00 -4.50
CA TYR A 182 -17.75 -8.34 -3.11
C TYR A 182 -18.48 -9.69 -2.96
N ARG A 183 -18.95 -10.31 -4.05
CA ARG A 183 -19.51 -11.69 -4.02
C ARG A 183 -18.43 -12.77 -3.98
N PHE A 184 -17.20 -12.43 -4.36
CA PHE A 184 -16.10 -13.39 -4.47
C PHE A 184 -15.18 -13.33 -3.24
N VAL A 185 -14.90 -12.12 -2.75
CA VAL A 185 -14.16 -11.87 -1.51
C VAL A 185 -14.75 -10.65 -0.82
N ARG A 186 -14.75 -10.59 0.52
CA ARG A 186 -15.35 -9.48 1.28
C ARG A 186 -14.51 -8.19 1.24
N CYS A 187 -13.21 -8.31 1.01
CA CYS A 187 -12.26 -7.19 0.93
C CYS A 187 -11.49 -7.15 -0.41
N PRO A 188 -12.17 -7.04 -1.57
CA PRO A 188 -11.52 -7.07 -2.88
C PRO A 188 -10.58 -5.88 -3.11
N ASN A 189 -10.83 -4.74 -2.46
CA ASN A 189 -9.93 -3.59 -2.48
C ASN A 189 -8.60 -3.89 -1.74
N TYR A 190 -8.64 -4.56 -0.58
CA TYR A 190 -7.42 -4.99 0.13
C TYR A 190 -6.69 -6.12 -0.61
N LEU A 191 -7.43 -6.97 -1.33
CA LEU A 191 -6.83 -7.94 -2.25
C LEU A 191 -6.10 -7.24 -3.40
N GLY A 192 -6.71 -6.23 -4.01
CA GLY A 192 -6.07 -5.42 -5.05
C GLY A 192 -4.78 -4.75 -4.58
N GLU A 193 -4.80 -4.15 -3.39
CA GLU A 193 -3.61 -3.59 -2.75
C GLU A 193 -2.54 -4.67 -2.49
N SER A 194 -2.93 -5.82 -1.94
CA SER A 194 -2.00 -6.95 -1.74
C SER A 194 -1.36 -7.41 -3.06
N VAL A 195 -2.15 -7.57 -4.12
CA VAL A 195 -1.67 -7.99 -5.45
C VAL A 195 -0.73 -6.94 -6.03
N PHE A 196 -1.02 -5.65 -5.84
CA PHE A 196 -0.14 -4.58 -6.27
C PHE A 196 1.26 -4.71 -5.66
N TRP A 197 1.33 -4.92 -4.34
CA TRP A 197 2.60 -5.05 -3.63
C TRP A 197 3.31 -6.38 -3.87
N VAL A 198 2.58 -7.47 -4.16
CA VAL A 198 3.18 -8.70 -4.71
C VAL A 198 3.88 -8.39 -6.04
N GLY A 199 3.21 -7.67 -6.95
CA GLY A 199 3.79 -7.27 -8.22
C GLY A 199 5.07 -6.43 -8.04
N GLN A 200 5.01 -5.43 -7.15
CA GLN A 200 6.16 -4.57 -6.82
C GLN A 200 7.34 -5.36 -6.24
N PHE A 201 7.12 -6.37 -5.40
CA PHE A 201 8.20 -7.24 -4.95
C PHE A 201 8.74 -8.12 -6.10
N VAL A 202 7.85 -8.67 -6.92
CA VAL A 202 8.21 -9.54 -8.05
C VAL A 202 9.08 -8.80 -9.09
N THR A 203 8.90 -7.49 -9.29
CA THR A 203 9.72 -6.75 -10.26
C THR A 203 11.22 -6.88 -9.98
N GLY A 204 11.59 -6.92 -8.70
CA GLY A 204 12.98 -6.89 -8.26
C GLY A 204 13.68 -8.27 -8.22
N LEU A 205 12.95 -9.38 -8.39
CA LEU A 205 13.49 -10.73 -8.11
C LEU A 205 14.81 -11.05 -8.84
N ALA A 206 14.93 -10.67 -10.11
CA ALA A 206 16.15 -10.90 -10.88
C ALA A 206 17.29 -9.91 -10.54
N TYR A 207 16.99 -8.82 -9.84
CA TYR A 207 17.92 -7.75 -9.49
C TYR A 207 18.35 -7.78 -8.00
N TYR A 208 17.79 -8.69 -7.20
CA TYR A 208 18.19 -8.89 -5.81
C TYR A 208 19.49 -9.69 -5.72
N THR A 209 20.59 -9.03 -6.08
CA THR A 209 21.93 -9.62 -6.07
C THR A 209 22.58 -9.64 -4.69
N HIS A 210 22.22 -8.71 -3.81
CA HIS A 210 22.74 -8.58 -2.44
C HIS A 210 21.72 -9.04 -1.40
N TRP A 211 22.20 -9.54 -0.25
CA TRP A 211 21.35 -9.94 0.87
C TRP A 211 20.51 -8.76 1.41
N SER A 212 21.06 -7.55 1.36
CA SER A 212 20.38 -6.32 1.74
C SER A 212 19.17 -6.03 0.85
N HIS A 213 19.23 -6.37 -0.45
CA HIS A 213 18.12 -6.20 -1.38
C HIS A 213 16.94 -7.10 -1.01
N TRP A 214 17.23 -8.37 -0.72
CA TRP A 214 16.25 -9.34 -0.24
C TRP A 214 15.66 -8.93 1.09
N LEU A 215 16.50 -8.52 2.05
CA LEU A 215 16.03 -8.13 3.37
C LEU A 215 15.13 -6.89 3.30
N ALA A 216 15.57 -5.81 2.65
CA ALA A 216 14.81 -4.55 2.61
C ALA A 216 13.49 -4.72 1.84
N SER A 217 13.53 -5.32 0.65
CA SER A 217 12.35 -5.58 -0.17
C SER A 217 11.40 -6.57 0.51
N GLY A 218 11.94 -7.62 1.12
CA GLY A 218 11.18 -8.63 1.84
C GLY A 218 10.49 -8.07 3.08
N LEU A 219 11.18 -7.24 3.87
CA LEU A 219 10.58 -6.56 5.03
C LEU A 219 9.45 -5.63 4.59
N GLY A 220 9.63 -4.85 3.53
CA GLY A 220 8.58 -4.01 2.95
C GLY A 220 7.35 -4.84 2.53
N PHE A 221 7.59 -5.91 1.77
CA PHE A 221 6.56 -6.82 1.29
C PHE A 221 5.81 -7.52 2.43
N VAL A 222 6.50 -8.17 3.36
CA VAL A 222 5.86 -8.87 4.49
C VAL A 222 5.06 -7.90 5.36
N SER A 223 5.59 -6.71 5.61
CA SER A 223 4.91 -5.69 6.41
C SER A 223 3.59 -5.26 5.79
N ILE A 224 3.56 -4.96 4.48
CA ILE A 224 2.31 -4.54 3.83
C ILE A 224 1.29 -5.68 3.75
N GLN A 225 1.74 -6.92 3.52
CA GLN A 225 0.84 -8.08 3.59
C GLN A 225 0.23 -8.25 4.98
N ALA A 226 1.02 -8.10 6.05
CA ALA A 226 0.54 -8.14 7.42
C ALA A 226 -0.47 -7.01 7.72
N ILE A 227 -0.20 -5.79 7.23
CA ILE A 227 -1.11 -4.64 7.37
C ILE A 227 -2.45 -4.91 6.65
N MET A 228 -2.42 -5.53 5.47
CA MET A 228 -3.65 -5.88 4.73
C MET A 228 -4.51 -6.92 5.47
N ILE A 229 -3.87 -7.95 6.02
CA ILE A 229 -4.56 -8.97 6.85
C ILE A 229 -5.17 -8.32 8.08
N HIS A 230 -4.39 -7.51 8.81
CA HIS A 230 -4.85 -6.82 10.00
C HIS A 230 -5.99 -5.84 9.69
N SER A 231 -5.91 -5.12 8.56
CA SER A 231 -6.97 -4.21 8.11
C SER A 231 -8.25 -4.97 7.76
N ALA A 232 -8.16 -6.13 7.12
CA ALA A 232 -9.30 -7.00 6.84
C ALA A 232 -9.95 -7.50 8.14
N TRP A 233 -9.15 -7.94 9.11
CA TRP A 233 -9.63 -8.36 10.42
C TRP A 233 -10.36 -7.24 11.17
N ARG A 234 -9.76 -6.03 11.22
CA ARG A 234 -10.39 -4.86 11.86
C ARG A 234 -11.71 -4.49 11.18
N LEU A 235 -11.74 -4.54 9.84
CA LEU A 235 -12.96 -4.27 9.08
C LEU A 235 -14.05 -5.31 9.37
N GLU A 236 -13.70 -6.59 9.47
CA GLU A 236 -14.63 -7.65 9.85
C GLU A 236 -15.23 -7.42 11.24
N GLN A 237 -14.43 -6.98 12.21
CA GLN A 237 -14.90 -6.65 13.54
C GLN A 237 -15.94 -5.51 13.49
N THR A 238 -15.59 -4.38 12.86
CA THR A 238 -16.50 -3.23 12.70
C THR A 238 -17.78 -3.59 11.94
N GLN A 239 -17.70 -4.42 10.88
CA GLN A 239 -18.89 -4.85 10.16
C GLN A 239 -19.75 -5.81 10.98
N SER A 240 -19.14 -6.65 11.82
CA SER A 240 -19.89 -7.53 12.72
C SER A 240 -20.62 -6.75 13.81
N GLU A 241 -20.00 -5.72 14.36
CA GLU A 241 -20.66 -4.81 15.33
C GLU A 241 -21.86 -4.09 14.68
N ARG A 242 -21.73 -3.72 13.40
CA ARG A 242 -22.77 -2.96 12.70
C ARG A 242 -23.90 -3.80 12.09
N TYR A 243 -23.57 -4.98 11.55
CA TYR A 243 -24.51 -5.80 10.76
C TYR A 243 -24.69 -7.21 11.33
N GLY A 244 -24.00 -7.58 12.41
CA GLY A 244 -23.93 -8.95 12.93
C GLY A 244 -25.26 -9.53 13.37
N GLU A 245 -26.27 -8.72 13.69
CA GLU A 245 -27.62 -9.17 14.02
C GLU A 245 -28.49 -9.47 12.80
N ARG A 246 -28.04 -9.13 11.59
CA ARG A 246 -28.80 -9.38 10.37
C ARG A 246 -28.53 -10.77 9.81
N GLU A 247 -29.59 -11.48 9.48
CA GLU A 247 -29.51 -12.82 8.88
C GLU A 247 -28.80 -12.82 7.53
N ASP A 248 -29.09 -11.84 6.67
CA ASP A 248 -28.46 -11.69 5.35
C ASP A 248 -26.94 -11.48 5.43
N TYR A 249 -26.48 -10.75 6.45
CA TYR A 249 -25.06 -10.56 6.73
C TYR A 249 -24.38 -11.85 7.22
N ARG A 250 -25.03 -12.60 8.11
CA ARG A 250 -24.50 -13.89 8.61
C ARG A 250 -24.35 -14.90 7.46
N GLU A 251 -25.35 -15.01 6.59
CA GLU A 251 -25.29 -15.86 5.40
C GLU A 251 -24.14 -15.43 4.48
N TYR A 252 -24.01 -14.14 4.20
CA TYR A 252 -22.95 -13.58 3.37
C TYR A 252 -21.55 -13.93 3.91
N VAL A 253 -21.28 -13.71 5.20
CA VAL A 253 -19.97 -13.97 5.81
C VAL A 253 -19.63 -15.46 5.82
N SER A 254 -20.62 -16.35 5.94
CA SER A 254 -20.41 -17.80 5.92
C SER A 254 -20.02 -18.37 4.55
N ARG A 255 -20.30 -17.64 3.46
CA ARG A 255 -20.08 -18.11 2.07
C ARG A 255 -19.00 -17.35 1.33
N VAL A 256 -18.70 -16.12 1.74
CA VAL A 256 -17.77 -15.25 1.02
C VAL A 256 -16.46 -15.12 1.82
N PRO A 257 -15.33 -15.61 1.27
CA PRO A 257 -14.01 -15.46 1.87
C PRO A 257 -13.66 -14.02 2.21
N ILE A 258 -12.83 -13.81 3.24
CA ILE A 258 -12.55 -12.44 3.71
C ILE A 258 -11.63 -11.64 2.79
N LEU A 259 -10.50 -12.21 2.38
CA LEU A 259 -9.42 -11.47 1.71
C LEU A 259 -8.95 -12.18 0.44
N TRP A 260 -8.56 -13.44 0.55
CA TRP A 260 -8.17 -14.25 -0.61
C TRP A 260 -9.32 -15.12 -1.10
N PRO A 261 -9.34 -15.49 -2.40
CA PRO A 261 -10.30 -16.45 -2.95
C PRO A 261 -9.97 -17.90 -2.52
N LEU A 262 -9.76 -18.09 -1.22
CA LEU A 262 -9.49 -19.33 -0.53
C LEU A 262 -10.57 -19.51 0.56
N PRO A 263 -10.86 -20.73 1.04
CA PRO A 263 -11.92 -20.97 2.02
C PRO A 263 -11.57 -20.48 3.45
N ILE A 264 -11.12 -19.23 3.57
CA ILE A 264 -10.82 -18.51 4.81
C ILE A 264 -11.93 -17.47 4.99
N TYR A 265 -12.96 -17.85 5.74
CA TYR A 265 -14.17 -17.06 5.89
C TYR A 265 -14.13 -16.08 7.05
N SER A 266 -13.25 -16.26 8.04
CA SER A 266 -13.14 -15.38 9.20
C SER A 266 -11.67 -15.26 9.61
N LEU A 267 -11.26 -14.08 10.09
CA LEU A 267 -9.97 -13.88 10.76
C LEU A 267 -10.12 -13.77 12.28
N LYS A 268 -11.35 -13.81 12.81
CA LYS A 268 -11.61 -13.95 14.24
C LYS A 268 -11.22 -15.37 14.67
N ARG A 269 -10.32 -15.45 15.65
CA ARG A 269 -10.05 -16.71 16.36
C ARG A 269 -11.18 -17.02 17.34
#